data_AF-A0A9P4SIW4-F1
#
_entry.id   AF-A0A9P4SIW4-F1
#
_cell.length_a   1.000
_cell.length_b   1.000
_cell.length_c   1.000
_cell.angle_alpha   90.00
_cell.angle_beta   90.00
_cell.angle_gamma   90.00
#
_symmetry.space_group_name_H-M   'P 1'
#
loop_
_entity.id
_entity.type
_entity.pdbx_description
1 polymer ?
#
loop_
_entity_poly.entity_id
_entity_poly.type
_entity_poly.pdbx_seq_one_letter_code
_entity_poly.pdbx_strand_id
1 'polypeptide(L)'
;MVALQAGQTFFDTLRLNFTKVTIDGQTQEINLEDIEAAYKENVMDFENVDGNQKIRTDEFVQAVQGVINLFLQLNKGSSKGGFLSSIGSYTDPFKLVQSDMVGNVAKIESGKNYDQQPLQDFLKPRADGMYNKKSPEEGMKWLLGGLQLTSEALSRSFANPSEELSKSFSNAFPYTLRPVHLTMPGGSMTAPLVSVSFSKVPSRETAYKELRSPDVPEERLIQEMKEWLVGLKRVVRILSSFMAHGKN
;
A
#
# COMPACT_ATOMS: atom_id res chain seq x y z
N MET A 1 -9.87 13.48 -6.48
CA MET A 1 -8.69 13.70 -7.34
C MET A 1 -8.11 15.06 -6.96
N VAL A 2 -6.84 15.14 -6.60
CA VAL A 2 -6.20 16.42 -6.28
C VAL A 2 -5.40 16.87 -7.50
N ALA A 3 -5.65 18.07 -8.02
CA ALA A 3 -4.80 18.69 -9.02
C ALA A 3 -3.58 19.27 -8.29
N LEU A 4 -2.37 18.91 -8.71
CA LEU A 4 -1.15 19.47 -8.11
C LEU A 4 -1.06 20.95 -8.45
N GLN A 5 -0.85 21.77 -7.44
CA GLN A 5 -0.54 23.19 -7.63
C GLN A 5 0.95 23.34 -8.00
N ALA A 6 1.32 24.51 -8.51
CA ALA A 6 2.73 24.84 -8.73
C ALA A 6 3.53 24.66 -7.43
N GLY A 7 4.74 24.13 -7.55
CA GLY A 7 5.62 23.83 -6.43
C GLY A 7 5.26 22.57 -5.63
N GLN A 8 4.18 21.86 -5.97
CA GLN A 8 3.75 20.66 -5.22
C GLN A 8 4.21 19.34 -5.83
N THR A 9 4.48 18.37 -4.97
CA THR A 9 4.44 16.94 -5.31
C THR A 9 3.13 16.31 -4.85
N PHE A 10 2.92 15.05 -5.22
CA PHE A 10 1.88 14.20 -4.68
C PHE A 10 1.91 14.13 -3.14
N PHE A 11 3.09 14.11 -2.54
CA PHE A 11 3.25 13.93 -1.09
C PHE A 11 2.75 15.15 -0.30
N ASP A 12 2.80 16.34 -0.89
CA ASP A 12 2.22 17.57 -0.33
C ASP A 12 0.67 17.50 -0.23
N THR A 13 0.04 16.58 -0.96
CA THR A 13 -1.42 16.40 -0.97
C THR A 13 -1.92 15.36 0.03
N LEU A 14 -1.00 14.65 0.69
CA LEU A 14 -1.36 13.60 1.64
C LEU A 14 -2.01 14.22 2.88
N ARG A 15 -3.19 13.71 3.24
CA ARG A 15 -3.84 14.07 4.50
C ARG A 15 -2.98 13.66 5.71
N LEU A 16 -2.37 12.48 5.62
CA LEU A 16 -1.38 12.01 6.58
C LEU A 16 -0.31 11.21 5.84
N ASN A 17 0.96 11.44 6.18
CA ASN A 17 2.08 10.65 5.70
C ASN A 17 2.32 9.46 6.65
N PHE A 18 2.71 8.29 6.14
CA PHE A 18 3.07 7.14 6.98
C PHE A 18 4.18 7.44 7.99
N THR A 19 5.06 8.40 7.67
CA THR A 19 6.09 8.87 8.60
C THR A 19 5.50 9.51 9.87
N LYS A 20 4.24 9.97 9.80
CA LYS A 20 3.51 10.63 10.89
C LYS A 20 2.51 9.74 11.62
N VAL A 21 2.34 8.49 11.20
CA VAL A 21 1.46 7.54 11.91
C VAL A 21 2.01 7.26 13.30
N THR A 22 1.18 7.46 14.31
CA THR A 22 1.49 7.23 15.71
C THR A 22 1.53 5.73 16.03
N ILE A 23 2.61 5.32 16.69
CA ILE A 23 2.87 3.95 17.15
C ILE A 23 3.20 4.03 18.64
N ASP A 24 2.50 3.27 19.49
CA ASP A 24 2.65 3.27 20.96
C ASP A 24 2.52 4.67 21.57
N GLY A 25 1.65 5.50 20.99
CA GLY A 25 1.42 6.87 21.44
C GLY A 25 2.49 7.87 21.02
N GLN A 26 3.47 7.48 20.19
CA GLN A 26 4.53 8.36 19.69
C GLN A 26 4.61 8.39 18.17
N THR A 27 4.90 9.55 17.60
CA THR A 27 5.35 9.66 16.20
C THR A 27 6.86 9.44 16.18
N GLN A 28 7.30 8.29 15.70
CA GLN A 28 8.73 7.99 15.57
C GLN A 28 9.34 8.75 14.40
N GLU A 29 10.43 9.47 14.66
CA GLU A 29 11.26 10.09 13.63
C GLU A 29 11.88 9.04 12.71
N ILE A 30 12.10 9.41 11.45
CA ILE A 30 12.80 8.59 10.46
C ILE A 30 14.14 9.26 10.21
N ASN A 31 15.23 8.51 10.36
CA ASN A 31 16.56 9.01 10.09
C ASN A 31 17.09 8.51 8.72
N LEU A 32 18.24 9.04 8.30
CA LEU A 32 18.86 8.69 7.01
C LEU A 32 19.29 7.22 6.93
N GLU A 33 19.65 6.59 8.05
CA GLU A 33 20.05 5.19 8.09
C GLU A 33 18.84 4.27 7.82
N ASP A 34 17.68 4.61 8.39
CA ASP A 34 16.41 3.91 8.12
C ASP A 34 16.02 3.97 6.64
N ILE A 35 16.26 5.12 6.01
CA ILE A 35 16.09 5.34 4.58
C ILE A 35 17.01 4.39 3.83
N GLU A 36 18.33 4.43 4.07
CA GLU A 36 19.27 3.56 3.34
C GLU A 36 19.01 2.06 3.53
N ALA A 37 18.68 1.62 4.75
CA ALA A 37 18.37 0.24 5.06
C ALA A 37 17.13 -0.26 4.30
N ALA A 38 16.10 0.60 4.18
CA ALA A 38 14.88 0.27 3.45
C ALA A 38 15.10 -0.06 1.96
N TYR A 39 16.21 0.37 1.34
CA TYR A 39 16.52 0.09 -0.07
C TYR A 39 17.51 -1.04 -0.30
N LYS A 40 18.25 -1.47 0.72
CA LYS A 40 19.31 -2.48 0.59
C LYS A 40 18.79 -3.92 0.72
N GLU A 41 17.69 -4.14 1.44
CA GLU A 41 17.11 -5.47 1.65
C GLU A 41 16.05 -5.81 0.59
N ASN A 42 16.33 -6.83 -0.23
CA ASN A 42 15.50 -7.27 -1.36
C ASN A 42 14.39 -8.27 -1.00
N VAL A 43 14.16 -8.53 0.28
CA VAL A 43 13.00 -9.28 0.78
C VAL A 43 12.76 -8.73 2.18
N MET A 44 11.52 -8.42 2.52
CA MET A 44 11.14 -8.11 3.89
C MET A 44 11.56 -9.25 4.82
N ASP A 45 12.68 -9.07 5.53
CA ASP A 45 13.01 -9.93 6.66
C ASP A 45 12.12 -9.46 7.82
N PHE A 46 11.03 -10.21 8.04
CA PHE A 46 10.00 -9.88 9.03
C PHE A 46 10.37 -10.34 10.44
N GLU A 47 11.49 -11.05 10.61
CA GLU A 47 11.71 -11.90 11.79
C GLU A 47 12.04 -11.14 13.09
N ASN A 48 12.11 -9.81 13.11
CA ASN A 48 12.58 -9.06 14.29
C ASN A 48 11.77 -7.79 14.67
N VAL A 49 10.51 -7.67 14.27
CA VAL A 49 9.65 -6.52 14.68
C VAL A 49 8.57 -6.98 15.67
N ASP A 50 8.43 -6.25 16.79
CA ASP A 50 7.32 -6.46 17.72
C ASP A 50 5.98 -6.10 17.05
N GLY A 51 5.16 -7.10 16.78
CA GLY A 51 3.83 -6.90 16.17
C GLY A 51 2.82 -6.25 17.12
N ASN A 52 3.07 -6.23 18.43
CA ASN A 52 2.12 -5.72 19.41
C ASN A 52 2.11 -4.20 19.55
N GLN A 53 3.06 -3.52 18.89
CA GLN A 53 3.13 -2.07 18.84
C GLN A 53 1.82 -1.46 18.32
N LYS A 54 1.23 -0.56 19.10
CA LYS A 54 -0.13 -0.05 18.90
C LYS A 54 -0.16 1.06 17.86
N ILE A 55 -0.64 0.73 16.67
CA ILE A 55 -0.82 1.70 15.58
C ILE A 55 -2.14 2.43 15.77
N ARG A 56 -2.10 3.76 15.73
CA ARG A 56 -3.32 4.56 15.81
C ARG A 56 -4.14 4.44 14.52
N THR A 57 -5.37 3.96 14.65
CA THR A 57 -6.18 3.48 13.52
C THR A 57 -6.65 4.57 12.57
N ASP A 58 -7.18 5.68 13.07
CA ASP A 58 -7.64 6.80 12.25
C ASP A 58 -6.50 7.40 11.42
N GLU A 59 -5.31 7.48 12.00
CA GLU A 59 -4.08 7.91 11.32
C GLU A 59 -3.64 6.89 10.27
N PHE A 60 -3.65 5.60 10.60
CA PHE A 60 -3.37 4.54 9.64
C PHE A 60 -4.32 4.60 8.43
N VAL A 61 -5.63 4.71 8.65
CA VAL A 61 -6.63 4.81 7.58
C VAL A 61 -6.37 6.04 6.70
N GLN A 62 -6.05 7.18 7.30
CA GLN A 62 -5.68 8.40 6.56
C GLN A 62 -4.41 8.23 5.72
N ALA A 63 -3.39 7.54 6.24
CA ALA A 63 -2.16 7.25 5.50
C ALA A 63 -2.41 6.26 4.35
N VAL A 64 -3.25 5.23 4.56
CA VAL A 64 -3.68 4.28 3.53
C VAL A 64 -4.45 4.97 2.41
N GLN A 65 -5.26 5.98 2.72
CA GLN A 65 -5.92 6.79 1.68
C GLN A 65 -4.89 7.45 0.74
N GLY A 66 -3.69 7.76 1.24
CA GLY A 66 -2.55 8.16 0.43
C GLY A 66 -2.15 7.10 -0.61
N VAL A 67 -2.07 5.83 -0.24
CA VAL A 67 -1.77 4.72 -1.18
C VAL A 67 -2.86 4.58 -2.24
N ILE A 68 -4.13 4.65 -1.82
CA ILE A 68 -5.28 4.59 -2.73
C ILE A 68 -5.22 5.75 -3.74
N ASN A 69 -4.89 6.95 -3.27
CA ASN A 69 -4.74 8.13 -4.11
C ASN A 69 -3.51 8.06 -5.02
N LEU A 70 -2.44 7.40 -4.60
CA LEU A 70 -1.26 7.14 -5.43
C LEU A 70 -1.65 6.32 -6.66
N PHE A 71 -2.36 5.21 -6.48
CA PHE A 71 -2.86 4.41 -7.60
C PHE A 71 -3.79 5.19 -8.52
N LEU A 72 -4.67 6.03 -7.95
CA LEU A 72 -5.53 6.92 -8.73
C LEU A 72 -4.72 7.92 -9.57
N GLN A 73 -3.64 8.48 -9.02
CA GLN A 73 -2.78 9.43 -9.71
C GLN A 73 -1.98 8.74 -10.82
N LEU A 74 -1.41 7.56 -10.55
CA LEU A 74 -0.66 6.78 -11.54
C LEU A 74 -1.53 6.34 -12.72
N ASN A 75 -2.82 6.11 -12.49
CA ASN A 75 -3.78 5.82 -13.55
C ASN A 75 -3.98 6.95 -14.58
N LYS A 76 -3.59 8.20 -14.27
CA LYS A 76 -3.62 9.29 -15.26
C LYS A 76 -2.61 9.07 -16.38
N GLY A 77 -1.45 8.50 -16.05
CA GLY A 77 -0.37 8.19 -16.99
C GLY A 77 -0.60 6.94 -17.83
N SER A 78 -1.53 6.07 -17.43
CA SER A 78 -1.92 4.85 -18.14
C SER A 78 -2.76 5.20 -19.38
N SER A 79 -2.10 5.54 -20.50
CA SER A 79 -2.63 5.78 -21.85
C SER A 79 -4.08 6.30 -21.99
N LYS A 80 -4.18 7.57 -22.38
CA LYS A 80 -5.41 8.25 -22.82
C LYS A 80 -6.22 7.40 -23.82
N GLY A 81 -7.40 6.97 -23.38
CA GLY A 81 -8.64 6.81 -24.16
C GLY A 81 -8.54 6.30 -25.59
N GLY A 82 -8.54 4.97 -25.75
CA GLY A 82 -9.19 4.33 -26.90
C GLY A 82 -10.64 3.99 -26.56
N PHE A 83 -11.50 3.89 -27.58
CA PHE A 83 -12.96 3.59 -27.52
C PHE A 83 -13.37 2.42 -26.58
N LEU A 84 -12.44 1.51 -26.25
CA LEU A 84 -12.61 0.42 -25.28
C LEU A 84 -12.60 0.87 -23.79
N SER A 85 -12.35 2.15 -23.49
CA SER A 85 -12.38 2.70 -22.12
C SER A 85 -13.78 2.81 -21.51
N SER A 86 -14.85 2.71 -22.33
CA SER A 86 -16.23 2.94 -21.89
C SER A 86 -17.02 1.67 -21.56
N ILE A 87 -16.41 0.50 -21.78
CA ILE A 87 -16.87 -0.78 -21.23
C ILE A 87 -15.98 -1.04 -20.02
N GLY A 88 -16.59 -1.25 -18.84
CA GLY A 88 -15.90 -1.45 -17.56
C GLY A 88 -14.98 -2.66 -17.57
N SER A 89 -13.81 -2.49 -18.20
CA SER A 89 -12.92 -3.58 -18.55
C SER A 89 -11.86 -3.72 -17.46
N TYR A 90 -11.80 -4.92 -16.90
CA TYR A 90 -10.84 -5.46 -15.91
C TYR A 90 -9.38 -5.48 -16.40
N THR A 91 -8.92 -4.42 -17.05
CA THR A 91 -7.63 -4.38 -17.76
C THR A 91 -6.64 -3.38 -17.19
N ASP A 92 -7.04 -2.60 -16.19
CA ASP A 92 -6.17 -1.67 -15.47
C ASP A 92 -5.84 -2.25 -14.08
N PRO A 93 -4.60 -2.74 -13.88
CA PRO A 93 -4.22 -3.42 -12.65
C PRO A 93 -4.31 -2.51 -11.42
N PHE A 94 -4.04 -1.21 -11.57
CA PHE A 94 -4.06 -0.26 -10.46
C PHE A 94 -5.48 0.10 -10.04
N LYS A 95 -6.45 0.14 -10.96
CA LYS A 95 -7.88 0.29 -10.57
C LYS A 95 -8.40 -0.89 -9.78
N LEU A 96 -7.98 -2.11 -10.12
CA LEU A 96 -8.38 -3.31 -9.37
C LEU A 96 -7.83 -3.28 -7.95
N VAL A 97 -6.53 -2.98 -7.79
CA VAL A 97 -5.89 -2.83 -6.47
C VAL A 97 -6.56 -1.71 -5.68
N GLN A 98 -6.79 -0.55 -6.30
CA GLN A 98 -7.46 0.57 -5.67
C GLN A 98 -8.85 0.19 -5.14
N SER A 99 -9.68 -0.45 -5.97
CA SER A 99 -11.04 -0.85 -5.60
C SER A 99 -11.06 -1.84 -4.44
N ASP A 100 -10.13 -2.81 -4.44
CA ASP A 100 -9.99 -3.77 -3.35
C ASP A 100 -9.59 -3.08 -2.05
N MET A 101 -8.58 -2.20 -2.10
CA MET A 101 -8.12 -1.43 -0.94
C MET A 101 -9.24 -0.57 -0.34
N VAL A 102 -10.05 0.11 -1.15
CA VAL A 102 -11.20 0.91 -0.68
C VAL A 102 -12.19 0.04 0.09
N GLY A 103 -12.56 -1.13 -0.47
CA GLY A 103 -13.47 -2.06 0.19
C GLY A 103 -12.93 -2.60 1.51
N ASN A 104 -11.61 -2.81 1.59
CA ASN A 104 -10.96 -3.31 2.79
C ASN A 104 -10.78 -2.25 3.88
N VAL A 105 -10.52 -0.99 3.52
CA VAL A 105 -10.56 0.14 4.45
C VAL A 105 -11.96 0.29 5.05
N ALA A 106 -13.02 0.21 4.23
CA ALA A 106 -14.40 0.29 4.73
C ALA A 106 -14.74 -0.80 5.76
N LYS A 107 -14.15 -2.00 5.63
CA LYS A 107 -14.29 -3.07 6.65
C LYS A 107 -13.60 -2.69 7.96
N ILE A 108 -12.42 -2.07 7.90
CA ILE A 108 -11.70 -1.58 9.09
C ILE A 108 -12.51 -0.48 9.78
N GLU A 109 -13.00 0.51 9.03
CA GLU A 109 -13.83 1.62 9.53
C GLU A 109 -15.17 1.15 10.11
N SER A 110 -15.66 -0.03 9.72
CA SER A 110 -16.85 -0.64 10.34
C SER A 110 -16.62 -1.17 11.76
N GLY A 111 -15.36 -1.23 12.20
CA GLY A 111 -14.99 -1.58 13.57
C GLY A 111 -15.57 -0.60 14.58
N LYS A 112 -16.08 -1.12 15.71
CA LYS A 112 -16.59 -0.28 16.79
C LYS A 112 -15.46 0.58 17.35
N ASN A 113 -15.68 1.89 17.48
CA ASN A 113 -14.70 2.85 17.99
C ASN A 113 -13.36 2.83 17.22
N TYR A 114 -13.39 2.56 15.91
CA TYR A 114 -12.18 2.47 15.08
C TYR A 114 -11.33 3.75 15.16
N ASP A 115 -11.94 4.91 15.42
CA ASP A 115 -11.27 6.20 15.53
C ASP A 115 -10.63 6.44 16.91
N GLN A 116 -10.86 5.58 17.90
CA GLN A 116 -10.44 5.75 19.29
C GLN A 116 -9.53 4.63 19.80
N GLN A 117 -9.40 3.54 19.06
CA GLN A 117 -8.65 2.36 19.50
C GLN A 117 -7.48 2.05 18.56
N PRO A 118 -6.37 1.51 19.09
CA PRO A 118 -5.31 0.94 18.27
C PRO A 118 -5.81 -0.15 17.32
N LEU A 119 -5.19 -0.22 16.15
CA LEU A 119 -5.56 -1.12 15.06
C LEU A 119 -5.54 -2.57 15.53
N GLN A 120 -4.49 -2.96 16.25
CA GLN A 120 -4.30 -4.31 16.82
C GLN A 120 -5.44 -4.76 17.74
N ASP A 121 -6.17 -3.85 18.38
CA ASP A 121 -7.17 -4.22 19.38
C ASP A 121 -8.44 -4.81 18.77
N PHE A 122 -8.78 -4.45 17.53
CA PHE A 122 -9.95 -4.99 16.82
C PHE A 122 -9.58 -5.95 15.67
N LEU A 123 -8.30 -6.26 15.48
CA LEU A 123 -7.82 -7.29 14.55
C LEU A 123 -7.68 -8.67 15.18
N LYS A 124 -8.08 -8.82 16.44
CA LYS A 124 -8.08 -10.11 17.14
C LYS A 124 -9.14 -11.05 16.56
N PRO A 125 -8.87 -12.36 16.49
CA PRO A 125 -9.86 -13.34 16.10
C PRO A 125 -11.11 -13.20 16.96
N ARG A 126 -12.28 -13.37 16.35
CA ARG A 126 -13.54 -13.39 17.10
C ARG A 126 -13.52 -14.54 18.11
N ALA A 127 -14.09 -14.30 19.29
CA ALA A 127 -14.19 -15.30 20.35
C ALA A 127 -14.98 -16.56 19.94
N ASP A 128 -15.85 -16.45 18.93
CA ASP A 128 -16.62 -17.57 18.37
C ASP A 128 -15.82 -18.43 17.36
N GLY A 129 -14.58 -18.04 17.04
CA GLY A 129 -13.74 -18.72 16.06
C GLY A 129 -14.29 -18.69 14.63
N MET A 130 -15.37 -17.95 14.37
CA MET A 130 -16.03 -17.93 13.07
C MET A 130 -15.39 -16.90 12.15
N TYR A 131 -15.00 -17.36 10.97
CA TYR A 131 -14.59 -16.48 9.89
C TYR A 131 -15.75 -15.58 9.42
N ASN A 132 -15.51 -14.27 9.36
CA ASN A 132 -16.48 -13.29 8.89
C ASN A 132 -15.88 -12.45 7.77
N LYS A 133 -16.40 -12.60 6.54
CA LYS A 133 -15.95 -11.87 5.35
C LYS A 133 -16.09 -10.33 5.43
N LYS A 134 -16.86 -9.84 6.41
CA LYS A 134 -17.09 -8.42 6.67
C LYS A 134 -16.32 -7.90 7.89
N SER A 135 -15.47 -8.71 8.52
CA SER A 135 -14.74 -8.28 9.71
C SER A 135 -13.60 -7.30 9.36
N PRO A 136 -13.24 -6.40 10.30
CA PRO A 136 -12.01 -5.62 10.21
C PRO A 136 -10.75 -6.48 10.01
N GLU A 137 -10.66 -7.63 10.68
CA GLU A 137 -9.56 -8.59 10.53
C GLU A 137 -9.39 -9.05 9.07
N GLU A 138 -10.50 -9.40 8.41
CA GLU A 138 -10.47 -9.82 7.02
C GLU A 138 -10.09 -8.66 6.10
N GLY A 139 -10.68 -7.48 6.33
CA GLY A 139 -10.29 -6.26 5.61
C GLY A 139 -8.80 -6.00 5.72
N MET A 140 -8.24 -6.06 6.92
CA MET A 140 -6.82 -5.86 7.16
C MET A 140 -5.95 -6.90 6.48
N LYS A 141 -6.34 -8.19 6.49
CA LYS A 141 -5.57 -9.25 5.82
C LYS A 141 -5.37 -8.93 4.33
N TRP A 142 -6.44 -8.54 3.63
CA TRP A 142 -6.35 -8.18 2.21
C TRP A 142 -5.63 -6.85 1.98
N LEU A 143 -5.96 -5.84 2.79
CA LEU A 143 -5.32 -4.53 2.72
C LEU A 143 -3.80 -4.65 2.90
N LEU A 144 -3.35 -5.48 3.85
CA LEU A 144 -1.94 -5.74 4.11
C LEU A 144 -1.23 -6.27 2.85
N GLY A 145 -1.86 -7.17 2.10
CA GLY A 145 -1.31 -7.66 0.84
C GLY A 145 -1.11 -6.56 -0.20
N GLY A 146 -2.05 -5.62 -0.32
CA GLY A 146 -1.92 -4.45 -1.21
C GLY A 146 -0.82 -3.47 -0.76
N LEU A 147 -0.70 -3.24 0.55
CA LEU A 147 0.35 -2.41 1.13
C LEU A 147 1.74 -3.05 0.96
N GLN A 148 1.86 -4.36 1.18
CA GLN A 148 3.06 -5.14 0.93
C GLN A 148 3.48 -5.04 -0.53
N LEU A 149 2.56 -5.30 -1.47
CA LEU A 149 2.81 -5.17 -2.91
C LEU A 149 3.36 -3.77 -3.25
N THR A 150 2.71 -2.73 -2.75
CA THR A 150 3.11 -1.34 -3.01
C THR A 150 4.52 -1.07 -2.47
N SER A 151 4.79 -1.46 -1.23
CA SER A 151 6.08 -1.24 -0.59
C SER A 151 7.22 -1.98 -1.29
N GLU A 152 6.99 -3.22 -1.71
CA GLU A 152 7.99 -4.07 -2.35
C GLU A 152 8.26 -3.61 -3.80
N ALA A 153 7.20 -3.34 -4.56
CA ALA A 153 7.33 -2.86 -5.94
C ALA A 153 8.09 -1.52 -6.01
N LEU A 154 7.81 -0.59 -5.10
CA LEU A 154 8.52 0.69 -5.06
C LEU A 154 9.96 0.54 -4.55
N SER A 155 10.20 -0.29 -3.52
CA SER A 155 11.56 -0.59 -3.05
C SER A 155 12.42 -1.12 -4.20
N ARG A 156 11.88 -2.10 -4.94
CA ARG A 156 12.54 -2.69 -6.10
C ARG A 156 12.79 -1.67 -7.20
N SER A 157 11.82 -0.80 -7.49
CA SER A 157 11.98 0.28 -8.45
C SER A 157 13.13 1.23 -8.06
N PHE A 158 13.30 1.55 -6.77
CA PHE A 158 14.44 2.37 -6.33
C PHE A 158 15.77 1.64 -6.38
N ALA A 159 15.81 0.36 -6.01
CA ALA A 159 17.01 -0.47 -6.09
C ALA A 159 17.45 -0.73 -7.55
N ASN A 160 16.52 -0.64 -8.50
CA ASN A 160 16.75 -0.87 -9.92
C ASN A 160 16.25 0.33 -10.76
N PRO A 161 17.00 1.46 -10.82
CA PRO A 161 16.53 2.68 -11.49
C PRO A 161 16.20 2.49 -12.98
N SER A 162 16.83 1.52 -13.65
CA SER A 162 16.57 1.17 -15.05
C SER A 162 15.38 0.21 -15.24
N GLU A 163 14.78 -0.32 -14.17
CA GLU A 163 13.62 -1.20 -14.25
C GLU A 163 12.33 -0.38 -14.37
N GLU A 164 11.50 -0.74 -15.35
CA GLU A 164 10.15 -0.18 -15.51
C GLU A 164 9.25 -0.55 -14.33
N LEU A 165 8.36 0.36 -13.93
CA LEU A 165 7.42 0.12 -12.83
C LEU A 165 6.57 -1.13 -13.04
N SER A 166 6.14 -1.39 -14.27
CA SER A 166 5.39 -2.60 -14.63
C SER A 166 6.14 -3.87 -14.25
N LYS A 167 7.46 -3.90 -14.47
CA LYS A 167 8.32 -5.03 -14.14
C LYS A 167 8.53 -5.14 -12.63
N SER A 168 8.71 -4.02 -11.92
CA SER A 168 8.83 -4.03 -10.46
C SER A 168 7.58 -4.58 -9.77
N PHE A 169 6.38 -4.13 -10.17
CA PHE A 169 5.11 -4.64 -9.66
C PHE A 169 4.88 -6.12 -10.03
N SER A 170 5.21 -6.52 -11.25
CA SER A 170 5.12 -7.93 -11.69
C SER A 170 5.96 -8.86 -10.84
N ASN A 171 7.17 -8.42 -10.48
CA ASN A 171 8.10 -9.24 -9.69
C ASN A 171 7.74 -9.25 -8.19
N ALA A 172 7.10 -8.22 -7.67
CA ALA A 172 6.64 -8.15 -6.28
C ALA A 172 5.35 -8.94 -6.02
N PHE A 173 4.47 -9.07 -7.01
CA PHE A 173 3.17 -9.72 -6.89
C PHE A 173 3.20 -11.18 -6.35
N PRO A 174 4.10 -12.07 -6.80
CA PRO A 174 4.15 -13.46 -6.36
C PRO A 174 4.44 -13.65 -4.86
N TYR A 175 5.09 -12.67 -4.23
CA TYR A 175 5.55 -12.74 -2.84
C TYR A 175 4.64 -11.97 -1.87
N THR A 176 3.64 -11.26 -2.38
CA THR A 176 2.78 -10.36 -1.59
C THR A 176 1.31 -10.77 -1.65
N LEU A 177 0.59 -10.44 -2.72
CA LEU A 177 -0.83 -10.78 -2.86
C LEU A 177 -1.08 -12.27 -3.09
N ARG A 178 -0.20 -12.95 -3.83
CA ARG A 178 -0.42 -14.36 -4.22
C ARG A 178 -0.56 -15.30 -3.01
N PRO A 179 0.30 -15.28 -1.98
CA PRO A 179 0.13 -16.13 -0.80
C PRO A 179 -1.18 -15.86 -0.04
N VAL A 180 -1.62 -14.60 0.02
CA VAL A 180 -2.89 -14.22 0.68
C VAL A 180 -4.09 -14.84 -0.05
N HIS A 181 -4.05 -14.90 -1.39
CA HIS A 181 -5.08 -15.56 -2.20
C HIS A 181 -5.04 -17.11 -2.11
N LEU A 182 -3.86 -17.72 -1.99
CA LEU A 182 -3.70 -19.18 -2.00
C LEU A 182 -4.02 -19.87 -0.67
N THR A 183 -4.00 -19.14 0.45
CA THR A 183 -4.06 -19.72 1.80
C THR A 183 -5.45 -19.71 2.45
N MET A 184 -6.53 -19.32 1.74
CA MET A 184 -7.88 -19.26 2.32
C MET A 184 -8.69 -20.56 2.12
N PRO A 185 -9.32 -21.14 3.16
CA PRO A 185 -10.31 -22.20 3.01
C PRO A 185 -11.54 -21.69 2.23
N GLY A 186 -11.83 -22.28 1.08
CA GLY A 186 -12.83 -21.77 0.14
C GLY A 186 -12.31 -20.69 -0.80
N GLY A 187 -10.98 -20.57 -0.94
CA GLY A 187 -10.29 -19.76 -1.95
C GLY A 187 -10.74 -20.15 -3.36
N SER A 188 -11.82 -19.52 -3.78
CA SER A 188 -12.30 -19.61 -5.14
C SER A 188 -11.20 -19.07 -6.06
N MET A 189 -10.79 -19.88 -7.03
CA MET A 189 -10.02 -19.48 -8.21
C MET A 189 -10.81 -18.48 -9.10
N THR A 190 -11.68 -17.63 -8.54
CA THR A 190 -12.57 -16.73 -9.27
C THR A 190 -11.95 -15.41 -9.70
N ALA A 191 -10.76 -15.06 -9.20
CA ALA A 191 -9.90 -14.24 -10.03
C ALA A 191 -9.16 -15.26 -10.89
N PRO A 192 -9.44 -15.35 -12.20
CA PRO A 192 -8.50 -16.02 -13.05
C PRO A 192 -7.15 -15.36 -12.75
N LEU A 193 -6.13 -16.13 -12.36
CA LEU A 193 -4.73 -15.65 -12.34
C LEU A 193 -4.25 -15.26 -13.77
N VAL A 194 -5.19 -15.07 -14.70
CA VAL A 194 -5.08 -14.65 -16.09
C VAL A 194 -4.54 -13.24 -16.05
N SER A 195 -3.22 -13.17 -16.17
CA SER A 195 -2.48 -12.01 -16.65
C SER A 195 -3.03 -10.70 -16.09
N VAL A 196 -2.79 -10.42 -14.80
CA VAL A 196 -2.68 -9.02 -14.38
C VAL A 196 -1.53 -8.46 -15.19
N SER A 197 -1.87 -7.95 -16.37
CA SER A 197 -0.89 -7.43 -17.30
C SER A 197 -0.57 -6.04 -16.82
N PHE A 198 0.56 -5.93 -16.13
CA PHE A 198 1.14 -4.63 -15.82
C PHE A 198 1.61 -3.89 -17.09
N SER A 199 1.33 -4.41 -18.30
CA SER A 199 1.58 -3.71 -19.56
C SER A 199 0.83 -2.37 -19.69
N LYS A 200 -0.19 -2.12 -18.87
CA LYS A 200 -0.88 -0.83 -18.78
C LYS A 200 -0.43 0.05 -17.61
N VAL A 201 0.53 -0.39 -16.80
CA VAL A 201 1.19 0.47 -15.81
C VAL A 201 1.99 1.53 -16.59
N PRO A 202 1.93 2.81 -16.19
CA PRO A 202 2.72 3.86 -16.83
C PRO A 202 4.21 3.51 -16.80
N SER A 203 4.96 4.03 -17.78
CA SER A 203 6.42 3.98 -17.68
C SER A 203 6.87 4.70 -16.40
N ARG A 204 8.03 4.31 -15.87
CA ARG A 204 8.59 4.95 -14.67
C ARG A 204 8.62 6.47 -14.79
N GLU A 205 9.13 6.95 -15.92
CA GLU A 205 9.21 8.38 -16.23
C GLU A 205 7.83 9.05 -16.23
N THR A 206 6.84 8.42 -16.88
CA THR A 206 5.47 8.96 -16.92
C THR A 206 4.87 9.01 -15.52
N ALA A 207 5.04 7.96 -14.74
CA ALA A 207 4.57 7.93 -13.35
C ALA A 207 5.18 9.06 -12.52
N TYR A 208 6.50 9.29 -12.63
CA TYR A 208 7.18 10.31 -11.84
C TYR A 208 6.74 11.71 -12.24
N LYS A 209 6.51 11.95 -13.54
CA LYS A 209 5.91 13.19 -14.04
C LYS A 209 4.49 13.41 -13.50
N GLU A 210 3.67 12.36 -13.38
CA GLU A 210 2.32 12.48 -12.81
C GLU A 210 2.33 12.76 -11.30
N LEU A 211 3.43 12.51 -10.59
CA LEU A 211 3.54 12.71 -9.15
C LEU A 211 4.15 14.06 -8.73
N ARG A 212 4.50 14.92 -9.67
CA ARG A 212 5.01 16.27 -9.37
C ARG A 212 4.49 17.31 -10.34
N SER A 213 4.39 18.54 -9.87
CA SER A 213 4.21 19.68 -10.77
C SER A 213 5.45 19.87 -11.66
N PRO A 214 5.31 20.38 -12.90
CA PRO A 214 6.43 20.47 -13.85
C PRO A 214 7.63 21.27 -13.34
N ASP A 215 7.39 22.25 -12.46
CA ASP A 215 8.37 23.15 -11.86
C ASP A 215 9.11 22.57 -10.64
N VAL A 216 8.69 21.42 -10.13
CA VAL A 216 9.37 20.73 -9.02
C VAL A 216 10.46 19.79 -9.55
N PRO A 217 11.72 19.86 -9.07
CA PRO A 217 12.77 18.92 -9.45
C PRO A 217 12.41 17.46 -9.13
N GLU A 218 12.87 16.52 -9.95
CA GLU A 218 12.59 15.10 -9.75
C GLU A 218 13.26 14.55 -8.48
N GLU A 219 14.41 15.11 -8.11
CA GLU A 219 15.17 14.75 -6.92
C GLU A 219 14.35 14.98 -5.65
N ARG A 220 13.56 16.07 -5.60
CA ARG A 220 12.64 16.36 -4.48
C ARG A 220 11.60 15.25 -4.36
N LEU A 221 10.95 14.91 -5.47
CA LEU A 221 9.94 13.84 -5.50
C LEU A 221 10.54 12.52 -5.03
N ILE A 222 11.71 12.14 -5.55
CA ILE A 222 12.39 10.89 -5.17
C ILE A 222 12.68 10.88 -3.67
N GLN A 223 13.17 11.98 -3.10
CA GLN A 223 13.45 12.06 -1.67
C GLN A 223 12.18 11.84 -0.83
N GLU A 224 11.07 12.50 -1.18
CA GLU A 224 9.80 12.36 -0.46
C GLU A 224 9.18 10.97 -0.62
N MET A 225 9.26 10.39 -1.82
CA MET A 225 8.84 9.00 -2.04
C MET A 225 9.64 8.04 -1.16
N LYS A 226 10.94 8.30 -0.99
CA LYS A 226 11.81 7.45 -0.19
C LYS A 226 11.42 7.50 1.29
N GLU A 227 11.32 8.70 1.84
CA GLU A 227 10.89 8.91 3.22
C GLU A 227 9.51 8.30 3.51
N TRP A 228 8.55 8.52 2.61
CA TRP A 228 7.22 7.94 2.70
C TRP A 228 7.25 6.41 2.71
N LEU A 229 8.10 5.81 1.86
CA LEU A 229 8.23 4.36 1.75
C LEU A 229 8.82 3.73 3.03
N VAL A 230 9.73 4.41 3.72
CA VAL A 230 10.23 3.95 5.03
C VAL A 230 9.09 3.86 6.03
N GLY A 231 8.26 4.92 6.13
CA GLY A 231 7.08 4.92 7.00
C GLY A 231 6.11 3.79 6.65
N LEU A 232 5.84 3.59 5.36
CA LEU A 232 4.98 2.50 4.88
C LEU A 232 5.55 1.13 5.28
N LYS A 233 6.84 0.87 5.01
CA LYS A 233 7.50 -0.41 5.35
C LYS A 233 7.47 -0.67 6.85
N ARG A 234 7.69 0.34 7.69
CA ARG A 234 7.58 0.22 9.16
C ARG A 234 6.19 -0.28 9.58
N VAL A 235 5.14 0.39 9.12
CA VAL A 235 3.75 0.02 9.43
C VAL A 235 3.42 -1.38 8.90
N VAL A 236 3.83 -1.70 7.67
CA VAL A 236 3.60 -3.02 7.08
C VAL A 236 4.34 -4.11 7.85
N ARG A 237 5.57 -3.88 8.33
CA ARG A 237 6.33 -4.85 9.14
C ARG A 237 5.62 -5.15 10.47
N ILE A 238 5.20 -4.12 11.20
CA ILE A 238 4.46 -4.27 12.47
C ILE A 238 3.19 -5.09 12.23
N LEU A 239 2.37 -4.71 11.23
CA LEU A 239 1.12 -5.40 10.92
C LEU A 239 1.33 -6.83 10.40
N SER A 240 2.38 -7.07 9.62
CA SER A 240 2.72 -8.43 9.18
C SER A 240 3.10 -9.32 10.36
N SER A 241 3.93 -8.82 11.29
CA SER A 241 4.29 -9.52 12.52
C SER A 241 3.07 -9.78 13.40
N PHE A 242 2.19 -8.77 13.57
CA PHE A 242 0.95 -8.91 14.32
C PHE A 242 0.02 -9.99 13.74
N MET A 243 -0.19 -9.95 12.42
CA MET A 243 -1.11 -10.89 11.75
C MET A 243 -0.58 -12.32 11.73
N ALA A 244 0.75 -12.51 11.79
CA ALA A 244 1.39 -13.81 11.85
C ALA A 244 1.49 -14.37 13.28
N HIS A 245 1.83 -13.53 14.27
CA HIS A 245 2.24 -13.99 15.60
C HIS A 245 1.59 -13.24 16.78
N GLY A 246 1.17 -11.98 16.58
CA GLY A 246 0.75 -11.07 17.66
C GLY A 246 -0.71 -11.20 18.12
N LYS A 247 -1.43 -12.26 17.73
CA LYS A 247 -2.86 -12.41 18.05
C LYS A 247 -3.15 -12.95 19.46
N ASN A 248 -2.12 -13.14 20.29
CA ASN A 248 -2.20 -13.75 21.62
C ASN A 248 -2.39 -12.70 22.74
#